data_AF-A0A527J3V7-F1
#
_entry.id   AF-A0A527J3V7-F1
#
_cell.length_a   1.000
_cell.length_b   1.000
_cell.length_c   1.000
_cell.angle_alpha   90.00
_cell.angle_beta   90.00
_cell.angle_gamma   90.00
#
_symmetry.space_group_name_H-M   'P 1'
#
loop_
_entity.id
_entity.type
_entity.pdbx_description
1 polymer ?
#
loop_
_entity_poly.entity_id
_entity_poly.type
_entity_poly.pdbx_seq_one_letter_code
_entity_poly.pdbx_strand_id
1 'polypeptide(L)' 'MTKLSDLGPAIKGALHGGPPASEADHFYTCPTCGQPVDQRDLRQVIWHEQPGHEPLEMDA' A
#
# COMPACT_ATOMS: atom_id res chain seq x y z
N MET A 1 -10.66 12.50 -0.28
CA MET A 1 -10.16 11.12 -0.37
C MET A 1 -9.68 10.84 -1.77
N THR A 2 -8.43 10.44 -1.88
CA THR A 2 -7.79 10.00 -3.12
C THR A 2 -8.14 8.53 -3.33
N LYS A 3 -8.57 8.14 -4.53
CA LYS A 3 -8.79 6.73 -4.86
C LYS A 3 -7.48 6.08 -5.26
N LEU A 4 -7.34 4.78 -5.00
CA LEU A 4 -6.17 4.04 -5.46
C LEU A 4 -6.00 4.10 -6.99
N SER A 5 -7.10 4.06 -7.73
CA SER A 5 -7.14 4.21 -9.19
C SER A 5 -6.68 5.60 -9.68
N ASP A 6 -6.80 6.65 -8.86
CA ASP A 6 -6.31 8.00 -9.20
C ASP A 6 -4.77 8.07 -9.23
N LEU A 7 -4.08 7.14 -8.55
CA LEU A 7 -2.61 7.04 -8.53
C LEU A 7 -2.03 6.41 -9.82
N GLY A 8 -2.88 6.06 -10.78
CA GLY A 8 -2.50 5.42 -12.04
C GLY A 8 -2.52 3.89 -11.99
N PRO A 9 -2.00 3.21 -13.04
CA PRO A 9 -2.01 1.75 -13.14
C PRO A 9 -1.22 1.06 -12.02
N ALA A 10 -1.63 -0.16 -11.67
CA ALA A 10 -0.97 -0.95 -10.63
C ALA A 10 0.54 -1.12 -10.86
N ILE A 11 1.32 -0.84 -9.81
CA ILE A 11 2.77 -1.01 -9.83
C ILE A 11 3.09 -2.20 -8.94
N LYS A 12 3.38 -3.36 -9.54
CA LYS A 12 3.63 -4.60 -8.81
C LYS A 12 4.99 -4.57 -8.11
N GLY A 13 4.99 -4.72 -6.79
CA GLY A 13 6.19 -4.90 -5.97
C GLY A 13 6.79 -6.29 -6.14
N ALA A 14 8.11 -6.39 -5.96
CA ALA A 14 8.84 -7.66 -5.89
C ALA A 14 9.23 -7.95 -4.44
N LEU A 15 8.91 -9.15 -3.95
CA LEU A 15 9.32 -9.57 -2.61
C LEU A 15 10.80 -9.96 -2.62
N HIS A 16 11.57 -9.39 -1.70
CA HIS A 16 12.96 -9.73 -1.46
C HIS A 16 13.08 -10.46 -0.11
N GLY A 17 13.81 -11.58 -0.06
CA GLY A 17 14.10 -12.27 1.21
C GLY A 17 13.38 -13.60 1.45
N GLY A 18 12.67 -14.15 0.46
CA GLY A 18 11.96 -15.43 0.55
C GLY A 18 10.44 -15.27 0.50
N PRO A 19 9.67 -16.36 0.41
CA PRO A 19 8.21 -16.29 0.38
C PRO A 19 7.65 -15.79 1.73
N PRO A 20 6.49 -15.10 1.73
CA PRO A 20 5.80 -14.75 2.97
C PRO A 20 5.30 -16.03 3.65
N ALA A 21 5.21 -16.00 4.99
CA ALA A 21 4.63 -17.11 5.75
C ALA A 21 3.10 -17.10 5.68
N SER A 22 2.50 -15.93 5.46
CA SER A 22 1.06 -15.74 5.32
C SER A 22 0.69 -14.56 4.42
N GLU A 23 -0.57 -14.51 3.95
CA GLU A 23 -1.08 -13.35 3.19
C GLU A 23 -1.02 -12.04 4.00
N ALA A 24 -1.11 -12.11 5.33
CA ALA A 24 -1.05 -10.93 6.20
C ALA A 24 0.34 -10.26 6.16
N ASP A 25 1.40 -11.01 5.85
CA ASP A 25 2.77 -10.49 5.80
C ASP A 25 2.99 -9.52 4.62
N HIS A 26 2.08 -9.50 3.66
CA HIS A 26 2.08 -8.51 2.59
C HIS A 26 1.66 -7.12 3.06
N PHE A 27 1.04 -7.01 4.23
CA PHE A 27 0.48 -5.76 4.73
C PHE A 27 1.31 -5.23 5.89
N TYR A 28 1.48 -3.90 5.94
CA TYR A 28 1.86 -3.21 7.16
C TYR A 28 0.81 -2.17 7.52
N THR A 29 0.64 -1.88 8.79
CA THR A 29 -0.24 -0.78 9.23
C THR A 29 0.54 0.53 9.16
N CYS A 30 0.06 1.49 8.37
CA CYS A 30 0.67 2.81 8.31
C CYS A 30 0.63 3.46 9.71
N PRO A 31 1.77 3.89 10.28
CA PRO A 31 1.80 4.48 11.61
C PRO A 31 1.15 5.86 11.68
N THR A 32 0.99 6.54 10.54
CA THR A 32 0.43 7.90 10.45
C THR A 32 -1.09 7.90 10.42
N CYS A 33 -1.70 7.07 9.57
CA CYS A 33 -3.14 7.08 9.33
C CYS A 33 -3.87 5.80 9.76
N GLY A 34 -3.13 4.74 10.14
CA GLY A 34 -3.69 3.46 10.59
C GLY A 34 -4.20 2.56 9.46
N GLN A 35 -4.12 2.97 8.19
CA GLN A 35 -4.56 2.15 7.07
C GLN A 35 -3.62 0.95 6.86
N PRO A 36 -4.14 -0.27 6.61
CA PRO A 36 -3.35 -1.39 6.10
C PRO A 36 -2.87 -1.08 4.67
N VAL A 37 -1.55 -1.14 4.45
CA VAL A 37 -0.89 -0.87 3.18
C VAL A 37 -0.41 -2.18 2.57
N ASP A 38 -0.87 -2.51 1.36
CA ASP A 38 -0.39 -3.68 0.62
C ASP A 38 0.96 -3.38 -0.05
N GLN A 39 2.02 -4.05 0.41
CA GLN A 39 3.38 -3.89 -0.13
C GLN A 39 3.54 -4.47 -1.54
N ARG A 40 2.57 -5.25 -2.03
CA ARG A 40 2.56 -5.76 -3.41
C ARG A 40 2.14 -4.70 -4.42
N ASP A 41 1.48 -3.63 -3.98
CA ASP A 41 1.07 -2.50 -4.82
C ASP A 41 1.82 -1.25 -4.40
N LEU A 42 2.89 -0.94 -5.14
CA LEU A 42 3.79 0.16 -4.80
C LEU A 42 3.13 1.53 -4.86
N ARG A 43 1.95 1.67 -5.51
CA ARG A 43 1.18 2.92 -5.44
C ARG A 43 0.79 3.25 -4.00
N GLN A 44 0.36 2.24 -3.24
CA GLN A 44 -0.01 2.44 -1.83
C GLN A 44 1.21 2.80 -1.00
N VAL A 45 2.33 2.09 -1.18
CA VAL A 45 3.59 2.39 -0.47
C VAL A 45 4.04 3.82 -0.75
N ILE A 46 4.17 4.19 -2.02
CA ILE A 46 4.65 5.52 -2.44
C ILE A 46 3.74 6.64 -1.91
N TRP A 47 2.42 6.43 -1.90
CA TRP A 47 1.48 7.40 -1.31
C TRP A 47 1.70 7.59 0.19
N HIS A 48 1.87 6.50 0.94
CA HIS A 48 2.03 6.55 2.39
C HIS A 48 3.41 7.05 2.85
N GLU A 49 4.41 7.10 1.95
CA GLU A 49 5.67 7.81 2.20
C GLU A 49 5.55 9.34 2.07
N GLN A 50 4.44 9.87 1.53
CA GLN A 50 4.27 11.32 1.39
C GLN A 50 3.84 11.96 2.72
N PRO A 51 4.41 13.12 3.10
CA PRO A 51 3.96 13.87 4.28
C PRO A 51 2.50 14.31 4.14
N GLY A 52 1.71 14.09 5.19
CA GLY A 52 0.31 14.55 5.24
C GLY A 52 -0.65 13.78 4.34
N HIS A 53 -0.28 12.57 3.88
CA HIS A 53 -1.20 11.70 3.17
C HIS A 53 -2.45 11.40 4.02
N GLU A 54 -3.60 11.29 3.34
CA GLU A 54 -4.84 10.78 3.91
C GLU A 54 -5.02 9.31 3.52
N PRO A 55 -5.89 8.55 4.23
CA PRO A 55 -6.26 7.21 3.82
C PRO A 55 -6.74 7.15 2.36
N LEU A 56 -6.27 6.15 1.61
CA LEU A 56 -6.75 5.84 0.27
C LEU A 56 -8.14 5.21 0.33
N GLU A 57 -9.01 5.65 -0.56
CA GLU A 57 -10.23 4.93 -0.91
C GLU A 57 -9.85 3.73 -1.78
N MET A 58 -10.09 2.53 -1.27
CA MET A 58 -9.83 1.29 -2.00
C MET A 58 -10.89 1.10 -3.08
N ASP A 59 -10.45 0.79 -4.30
CA ASP A 59 -11.36 0.43 -5.38
C ASP A 59 -12.06 -0.91 -5.01
N ALA A 60 -13.37 -0.99 -5.26
CA ALA A 60 -14.21 -2.15 -4.97
C ALA A 60 -14.07 -3.28 -6.00
#